data_AF-A0A1J7I3X7-F1
#
_entry.id   AF-A0A1J7I3X7-F1
#
_cell.length_a   1.000
_cell.length_b   1.000
_cell.length_c   1.000
_cell.angle_alpha   90.00
_cell.angle_beta   90.00
_cell.angle_gamma   90.00
#
_symmetry.space_group_name_H-M   'P 1'
#
loop_
_entity.id
_entity.type
_entity.pdbx_description
1 polymer ?
#
loop_
_entity_poly.entity_id
_entity_poly.type
_entity_poly.pdbx_seq_one_letter_code
_entity_poly.pdbx_strand_id
1 'polypeptide(L)'
;MDSDLQHALEAVRWGSDYFLKATNKEDSIVAQVGESKVDHGCWERPEDMDTSRTTFVLSKEKPGSDVSGEIAAALAASSIVFLNTDATYSKQLLDRAKKVFDFANKYRGKYSDSVGDACPFYCDDNYMATKQTDNYYGDFVQQNIQSIGYGFAEFGWANKDAGINVLVSQWVIKDKSKSSPFVDSANRFICSLLPQSKQKSVWYSKGGLMFKPGGSNLQHATSISFLMIVYASYLRSAGQQVNCEDKSVSATPDQLITLARSQTDYILGQNPLGMSYMVGYGNKFPQKIHHRGSTLPSLSIHPQKIECGEGYNYFKLTTPNPNILTGSVVGGPADDDSFLDSQYNISQSEPTTYINAPFVGVLAYFNKP
;
A
#
# COMPACT_ATOMS: atom_id res chain seq x y z
N MET A 1 10.74 -1.65 -20.18
CA MET A 1 9.45 -1.16 -19.65
C MET A 1 8.32 -1.22 -20.68
N ASP A 2 8.59 -1.34 -21.99
CA ASP A 2 7.53 -1.25 -23.01
C ASP A 2 6.53 -2.43 -23.02
N SER A 3 6.93 -3.63 -22.59
CA SER A 3 6.01 -4.79 -22.52
C SER A 3 5.03 -4.73 -21.34
N ASP A 4 5.43 -4.16 -20.20
CA ASP A 4 4.62 -4.13 -18.97
C ASP A 4 3.89 -2.80 -18.76
N LEU A 5 4.24 -1.75 -19.50
CA LEU A 5 3.58 -0.45 -19.40
C LEU A 5 2.07 -0.58 -19.66
N GLN A 6 1.67 -1.37 -20.66
CA GLN A 6 0.25 -1.58 -20.96
C GLN A 6 -0.48 -2.28 -19.80
N HIS A 7 0.12 -3.32 -19.21
CA HIS A 7 -0.45 -4.00 -18.03
C HIS A 7 -0.55 -3.06 -16.82
N ALA A 8 0.45 -2.18 -16.62
CA ALA A 8 0.40 -1.18 -15.56
C ALA A 8 -0.73 -0.16 -15.78
N LEU A 9 -0.92 0.31 -17.02
CA LEU A 9 -2.02 1.19 -17.38
C LEU A 9 -3.38 0.51 -17.16
N GLU A 10 -3.52 -0.75 -17.54
CA GLU A 10 -4.75 -1.53 -17.33
C GLU A 10 -5.06 -1.71 -15.84
N ALA A 11 -4.04 -2.02 -15.02
CA ALA A 11 -4.21 -2.16 -13.56
C ALA A 11 -4.67 -0.85 -12.91
N VAL A 12 -4.07 0.29 -13.28
CA VAL A 12 -4.48 1.62 -12.78
C VAL A 12 -5.89 1.96 -13.28
N ARG A 13 -6.22 1.68 -14.54
CA ARG A 13 -7.56 1.91 -15.10
C ARG A 13 -8.63 1.10 -14.38
N TRP A 14 -8.36 -0.17 -14.07
CA TRP A 14 -9.31 -1.03 -13.37
C TRP A 14 -9.73 -0.45 -12.01
N GLY A 15 -8.75 -0.01 -11.21
CA GLY A 15 -9.02 0.62 -9.92
C GLY A 15 -9.72 1.97 -10.05
N SER A 16 -9.29 2.81 -11.00
CA SER A 16 -9.88 4.13 -11.21
C SER A 16 -11.28 4.08 -11.81
N ASP A 17 -11.61 3.11 -12.66
CA ASP A 17 -12.96 2.85 -13.14
C ASP A 17 -13.90 2.45 -12.00
N TYR A 18 -13.43 1.62 -11.07
CA TYR A 18 -14.19 1.30 -9.85
C TYR A 18 -14.44 2.57 -9.03
N PHE A 19 -13.43 3.41 -8.80
CA PHE A 19 -13.61 4.64 -8.03
C PHE A 19 -14.52 5.67 -8.71
N LEU A 20 -14.50 5.78 -10.04
CA LEU A 20 -15.46 6.60 -10.78
C LEU A 20 -16.90 6.13 -10.57
N LYS A 21 -17.15 4.82 -10.49
CA LYS A 21 -18.47 4.24 -10.17
C LYS A 21 -18.83 4.47 -8.70
N ALA A 22 -17.93 4.15 -7.79
CA ALA A 22 -18.10 4.25 -6.34
C ALA A 22 -18.40 5.68 -5.86
N THR A 23 -17.98 6.68 -6.63
CA THR A 23 -18.15 8.10 -6.30
C THR A 23 -19.09 8.80 -7.26
N ASN A 24 -19.85 8.09 -8.11
CA ASN A 24 -20.58 8.70 -9.22
C ASN A 24 -21.67 9.69 -8.79
N LYS A 25 -22.28 9.46 -7.63
CA LYS A 25 -23.36 10.24 -7.03
C LYS A 25 -22.81 11.32 -6.09
N GLU A 26 -23.38 12.50 -6.15
CA GLU A 26 -23.00 13.60 -5.26
C GLU A 26 -23.26 13.24 -3.79
N ASP A 27 -22.35 13.66 -2.90
CA ASP A 27 -22.39 13.43 -1.46
C ASP A 27 -22.58 11.96 -1.02
N SER A 28 -22.19 11.01 -1.88
CA SER A 28 -22.35 9.57 -1.68
C SER A 28 -21.12 8.82 -2.19
N ILE A 29 -20.37 8.20 -1.29
CA ILE A 29 -19.15 7.46 -1.62
C ILE A 29 -19.27 6.02 -1.13
N VAL A 30 -19.18 5.06 -2.05
CA VAL A 30 -19.10 3.63 -1.69
C VAL A 30 -17.73 3.35 -1.09
N ALA A 31 -17.69 3.02 0.20
CA ALA A 31 -16.46 2.71 0.91
C ALA A 31 -16.17 1.20 0.97
N GLN A 32 -17.22 0.36 0.96
CA GLN A 32 -17.08 -1.09 1.06
C GLN A 32 -18.23 -1.81 0.34
N VAL A 33 -17.94 -2.97 -0.24
CA VAL A 33 -18.94 -3.88 -0.83
C VAL A 33 -18.68 -5.30 -0.32
N GLY A 34 -19.64 -5.83 0.44
CA GLY A 34 -19.51 -7.12 1.12
C GLY A 34 -19.34 -6.96 2.63
N GLU A 35 -20.00 -7.84 3.37
CA GLU A 35 -19.95 -7.94 4.82
C GLU A 35 -18.80 -8.87 5.23
N SER A 36 -17.79 -8.33 5.91
CA SER A 36 -16.53 -9.03 6.16
C SER A 36 -16.73 -10.34 6.92
N LYS A 37 -17.62 -10.40 7.91
CA LYS A 37 -17.89 -11.65 8.65
C LYS A 37 -18.57 -12.72 7.79
N VAL A 38 -19.45 -12.32 6.88
CA VAL A 38 -20.18 -13.24 6.01
C VAL A 38 -19.24 -13.77 4.94
N ASP A 39 -18.48 -12.89 4.29
CA ASP A 39 -17.45 -13.24 3.32
C ASP A 39 -16.35 -14.13 3.95
N HIS A 40 -15.90 -13.79 5.17
CA HIS A 40 -14.90 -14.58 5.89
C HIS A 40 -15.41 -15.91 6.44
N GLY A 41 -16.72 -16.02 6.68
CA GLY A 41 -17.37 -17.27 7.08
C GLY A 41 -17.46 -18.30 5.95
N CYS A 42 -17.23 -17.88 4.71
CA CYS A 42 -17.24 -18.74 3.54
C CYS A 42 -15.82 -18.95 3.00
N TRP A 43 -15.51 -20.20 2.67
CA TRP A 43 -14.39 -20.56 1.81
C TRP A 43 -14.96 -21.16 0.54
N GLU A 44 -15.06 -20.33 -0.50
CA GLU A 44 -15.66 -20.63 -1.79
C GLU A 44 -14.96 -19.80 -2.88
N ARG A 45 -15.25 -20.09 -4.16
CA ARG A 45 -14.69 -19.30 -5.26
C ARG A 45 -15.40 -17.96 -5.39
N PRO A 46 -14.70 -16.88 -5.78
CA PRO A 46 -15.35 -15.60 -6.00
C PRO A 46 -16.48 -15.68 -7.06
N GLU A 47 -16.36 -16.58 -8.05
CA GLU A 47 -17.39 -16.81 -9.07
C GLU A 47 -18.62 -17.57 -8.54
N ASP A 48 -18.48 -18.29 -7.42
CA ASP A 48 -19.55 -19.10 -6.81
C ASP A 48 -20.24 -18.39 -5.64
N MET A 49 -19.75 -17.20 -5.24
CA MET A 49 -20.25 -16.50 -4.06
C MET A 49 -21.76 -16.27 -4.11
N ASP A 50 -22.44 -16.70 -3.06
CA ASP A 50 -23.86 -16.46 -2.82
C ASP A 50 -24.13 -15.67 -1.52
N THR A 51 -23.05 -15.26 -0.85
CA THR A 51 -23.10 -14.38 0.32
C THR A 51 -23.69 -13.01 -0.03
N SER A 52 -24.38 -12.40 0.94
CA SER A 52 -24.81 -11.01 0.82
C SER A 52 -23.59 -10.13 0.53
N ARG A 53 -23.78 -9.15 -0.37
CA ARG A 53 -22.75 -8.16 -0.73
C ARG A 53 -23.27 -6.75 -0.60
N THR A 54 -23.63 -6.38 0.63
CA THR A 54 -24.15 -5.05 0.95
C THR A 54 -23.12 -3.97 0.59
N THR A 55 -23.61 -2.88 0.02
CA THR A 55 -22.81 -1.70 -0.26
C THR A 55 -22.89 -0.74 0.93
N PHE A 56 -21.75 -0.45 1.54
CA PHE A 56 -21.64 0.53 2.61
C PHE A 56 -21.19 1.88 2.05
N VAL A 57 -21.95 2.92 2.37
CA VAL A 57 -21.86 4.24 1.73
C VAL A 57 -21.64 5.32 2.78
N LEU A 58 -20.67 6.19 2.50
CA LEU A 58 -20.42 7.43 3.23
C LEU A 58 -21.35 8.54 2.74
N SER A 59 -21.84 9.35 3.66
CA SER A 59 -22.72 10.50 3.41
C SER A 59 -22.33 11.69 4.29
N LYS A 60 -23.11 12.77 4.26
CA LYS A 60 -22.91 13.94 5.13
C LYS A 60 -23.06 13.58 6.61
N GLU A 61 -24.00 12.69 6.92
CA GLU A 61 -24.34 12.22 8.26
C GLU A 61 -23.42 11.07 8.71
N LYS A 62 -22.83 10.35 7.75
CA LYS A 62 -21.88 9.26 7.94
C LYS A 62 -20.59 9.53 7.14
N PRO A 63 -19.78 10.53 7.53
CA PRO A 63 -18.60 10.93 6.77
C PRO A 63 -17.42 9.97 6.93
N GLY A 64 -16.43 10.10 6.03
CA GLY A 64 -15.18 9.33 6.08
C GLY A 64 -14.10 10.04 5.27
N SER A 65 -13.44 11.03 5.87
CA SER A 65 -12.44 11.90 5.24
C SER A 65 -11.17 11.16 4.85
N ASP A 66 -10.78 10.16 5.63
CA ASP A 66 -9.71 9.21 5.38
C ASP A 66 -9.91 8.48 4.03
N VAL A 67 -10.92 7.63 3.91
CA VAL A 67 -11.18 6.84 2.69
C VAL A 67 -11.56 7.74 1.51
N SER A 68 -12.36 8.79 1.74
CA SER A 68 -12.70 9.73 0.67
C SER A 68 -11.46 10.48 0.17
N GLY A 69 -10.58 10.91 1.08
CA GLY A 69 -9.31 11.55 0.74
C GLY A 69 -8.39 10.62 -0.04
N GLU A 70 -8.31 9.34 0.34
CA GLU A 70 -7.51 8.34 -0.37
C GLU A 70 -8.05 8.07 -1.78
N ILE A 71 -9.37 7.97 -1.95
CA ILE A 71 -10.00 7.84 -3.28
C ILE A 71 -9.70 9.07 -4.13
N ALA A 72 -9.78 10.28 -3.57
CA ALA A 72 -9.43 11.50 -4.28
C ALA A 72 -7.95 11.51 -4.70
N ALA A 73 -7.04 11.09 -3.82
CA ALA A 73 -5.61 10.97 -4.12
C ALA A 73 -5.35 9.94 -5.23
N ALA A 74 -5.99 8.77 -5.18
CA ALA A 74 -5.87 7.72 -6.21
C ALA A 74 -6.37 8.21 -7.58
N LEU A 75 -7.52 8.90 -7.64
CA LEU A 75 -8.06 9.48 -8.87
C LEU A 75 -7.14 10.58 -9.43
N ALA A 76 -6.63 11.46 -8.56
CA ALA A 76 -5.70 12.52 -8.96
C ALA A 76 -4.38 11.94 -9.51
N ALA A 77 -3.79 10.96 -8.83
CA ALA A 77 -2.58 10.28 -9.32
C ALA A 77 -2.83 9.56 -10.65
N SER A 78 -3.96 8.87 -10.79
CA SER A 78 -4.36 8.21 -12.03
C SER A 78 -4.55 9.20 -13.17
N SER A 79 -5.06 10.41 -12.91
CA SER A 79 -5.19 11.45 -13.93
C SER A 79 -3.85 11.85 -14.56
N ILE A 80 -2.76 11.82 -13.77
CA ILE A 80 -1.40 12.10 -14.26
C ILE A 80 -0.92 10.96 -15.16
N VAL A 81 -1.17 9.70 -14.77
CA VAL A 81 -0.78 8.51 -15.55
C VAL A 81 -1.39 8.53 -16.96
N PHE A 82 -2.65 8.92 -17.09
CA PHE A 82 -3.36 8.93 -18.38
C PHE A 82 -3.26 10.24 -19.16
N LEU A 83 -2.53 11.24 -18.66
CA LEU A 83 -2.50 12.59 -19.24
C LEU A 83 -2.16 12.58 -20.75
N ASN A 84 -1.20 11.75 -21.15
CA ASN A 84 -0.71 11.69 -22.52
C ASN A 84 -1.30 10.53 -23.35
N THR A 85 -1.91 9.53 -22.70
CA THR A 85 -2.42 8.32 -23.37
C THR A 85 -3.95 8.35 -23.54
N ASP A 86 -4.67 9.04 -22.66
CA ASP A 86 -6.12 9.22 -22.70
C ASP A 86 -6.52 10.52 -21.95
N ALA A 87 -6.37 11.65 -22.63
CA ALA A 87 -6.60 12.97 -22.04
C ALA A 87 -8.06 13.19 -21.58
N THR A 88 -9.03 12.56 -22.25
CA THR A 88 -10.44 12.63 -21.88
C THR A 88 -10.67 11.94 -20.54
N TYR A 89 -10.16 10.71 -20.39
CA TYR A 89 -10.23 9.98 -19.14
C TYR A 89 -9.45 10.67 -18.02
N SER A 90 -8.24 11.16 -18.31
CA SER A 90 -7.44 11.97 -17.38
C SER A 90 -8.23 13.14 -16.81
N LYS A 91 -8.90 13.93 -17.67
CA LYS A 91 -9.75 15.05 -17.22
C LYS A 91 -10.91 14.58 -16.34
N GLN A 92 -11.59 13.50 -16.74
CA GLN A 92 -12.70 12.93 -15.96
C GLN A 92 -12.26 12.50 -14.55
N LEU A 93 -11.09 11.85 -14.45
CA LEU A 93 -10.50 11.44 -13.18
C LEU A 93 -10.19 12.64 -12.29
N LEU A 94 -9.52 13.66 -12.85
CA LEU A 94 -9.18 14.86 -12.09
C LEU A 94 -10.42 15.63 -11.62
N ASP A 95 -11.43 15.79 -12.48
CA ASP A 95 -12.67 16.47 -12.12
C ASP A 95 -13.41 15.71 -11.01
N ARG A 96 -13.39 14.37 -11.01
CA ARG A 96 -13.95 13.58 -9.91
C ARG A 96 -13.12 13.69 -8.64
N ALA A 97 -11.78 13.62 -8.74
CA ALA A 97 -10.87 13.72 -7.59
C ALA A 97 -11.14 14.99 -6.78
N LYS A 98 -11.32 16.14 -7.46
CA LYS A 98 -11.64 17.42 -6.81
C LYS A 98 -12.93 17.35 -6.00
N LYS A 99 -14.02 16.84 -6.59
CA LYS A 99 -15.32 16.71 -5.91
C LYS A 99 -15.26 15.79 -4.69
N VAL A 100 -14.54 14.68 -4.81
CA VAL A 100 -14.37 13.71 -3.72
C VAL A 100 -13.52 14.30 -2.59
N PHE A 101 -12.47 15.05 -2.93
CA PHE A 101 -11.68 15.81 -1.95
C PHE A 101 -12.54 16.86 -1.24
N ASP A 102 -13.36 17.61 -1.97
CA ASP A 102 -14.23 18.63 -1.40
C ASP A 102 -15.22 18.01 -0.40
N PHE A 103 -15.80 16.85 -0.74
CA PHE A 103 -16.62 16.08 0.20
C PHE A 103 -15.83 15.69 1.46
N ALA A 104 -14.63 15.10 1.29
CA ALA A 104 -13.78 14.67 2.40
C ALA A 104 -13.39 15.82 3.32
N ASN A 105 -13.11 17.00 2.76
CA ASN A 105 -12.71 18.21 3.47
C ASN A 105 -13.92 18.89 4.16
N LYS A 106 -15.11 18.83 3.55
CA LYS A 106 -16.31 19.48 4.06
C LYS A 106 -17.02 18.66 5.14
N TYR A 107 -17.12 17.35 4.98
CA TYR A 107 -17.79 16.46 5.93
C TYR A 107 -16.73 15.59 6.61
N ARG A 108 -16.33 16.01 7.82
CA ARG A 108 -15.21 15.42 8.55
C ARG A 108 -15.62 14.23 9.40
N GLY A 109 -14.89 13.13 9.29
CA GLY A 109 -15.04 11.97 10.16
C GLY A 109 -14.17 10.80 9.72
N LYS A 110 -14.06 9.80 10.59
CA LYS A 110 -13.37 8.54 10.35
C LYS A 110 -14.33 7.58 9.65
N TYR A 111 -13.96 6.98 8.52
CA TYR A 111 -14.91 6.16 7.76
C TYR A 111 -15.38 4.93 8.54
N SER A 112 -14.55 4.36 9.41
CA SER A 112 -14.92 3.13 10.15
C SER A 112 -15.93 3.40 11.27
N ASP A 113 -16.10 4.65 11.70
CA ASP A 113 -17.19 5.04 12.59
C ASP A 113 -18.52 5.09 11.82
N SER A 114 -18.45 5.38 10.51
CA SER A 114 -19.58 5.45 9.58
C SER A 114 -19.95 4.09 8.99
N VAL A 115 -18.94 3.26 8.72
CA VAL A 115 -19.02 1.92 8.13
C VAL A 115 -18.46 0.93 9.15
N GLY A 116 -19.32 0.53 10.10
CA GLY A 116 -18.91 -0.29 11.24
C GLY A 116 -18.40 -1.70 10.89
N ASP A 117 -18.65 -2.20 9.68
CA ASP A 117 -18.17 -3.52 9.23
C ASP A 117 -16.69 -3.51 8.83
N ALA A 118 -16.09 -2.34 8.61
CA ALA A 118 -14.67 -2.21 8.30
C ALA A 118 -13.76 -2.65 9.47
N CYS A 119 -14.23 -2.48 10.71
CA CYS A 119 -13.53 -2.96 11.90
C CYS A 119 -13.98 -4.40 12.27
N PRO A 120 -13.06 -5.29 12.67
CA PRO A 120 -11.67 -5.05 13.09
C PRO A 120 -10.62 -5.17 11.97
N PHE A 121 -11.00 -5.10 10.69
CA PHE A 121 -10.10 -5.39 9.57
C PHE A 121 -9.23 -4.19 9.17
N TYR A 122 -9.88 -3.08 8.79
CA TYR A 122 -9.23 -1.85 8.33
C TYR A 122 -9.65 -0.66 9.18
N CYS A 123 -9.42 -0.72 10.50
CA CYS A 123 -9.71 0.39 11.40
C CYS A 123 -8.71 1.54 11.19
N ASP A 124 -9.20 2.77 11.00
CA ASP A 124 -8.32 3.95 11.00
C ASP A 124 -8.13 4.49 12.42
N ASP A 125 -7.40 3.76 13.27
CA ASP A 125 -7.14 4.18 14.65
C ASP A 125 -6.26 5.44 14.78
N ASN A 126 -5.72 5.91 13.65
CA ASN A 126 -4.86 7.07 13.57
C ASN A 126 -5.50 8.25 12.80
N TYR A 127 -6.83 8.24 12.62
CA TYR A 127 -7.53 9.34 11.98
C TYR A 127 -7.26 10.66 12.71
N MET A 128 -6.65 11.61 11.99
CA MET A 128 -6.39 12.96 12.48
C MET A 128 -7.23 13.95 11.70
N ALA A 129 -8.09 14.68 12.42
CA ALA A 129 -8.87 15.76 11.83
C ALA A 129 -7.93 16.88 11.36
N THR A 130 -7.91 17.14 10.05
CA THR A 130 -7.25 18.33 9.52
C THR A 130 -8.19 19.54 9.63
N LYS A 131 -7.62 20.75 9.69
CA LYS A 131 -8.40 21.98 9.58
C LYS A 131 -9.06 22.05 8.21
N GLN A 132 -10.34 22.38 8.20
CA GLN A 132 -11.08 22.68 6.99
C GLN A 132 -10.54 23.98 6.38
N THR A 133 -10.27 23.96 5.07
CA THR A 133 -9.78 25.15 4.36
C THR A 133 -10.44 25.22 2.98
N ASP A 134 -10.69 26.45 2.51
CA ASP A 134 -11.21 26.75 1.17
C ASP A 134 -10.08 27.06 0.16
N ASN A 135 -8.82 26.82 0.56
CA ASN A 135 -7.64 27.26 -0.18
C ASN A 135 -7.22 26.25 -1.27
N TYR A 136 -6.36 26.71 -2.18
CA TYR A 136 -5.72 25.85 -3.18
C TYR A 136 -4.94 24.69 -2.52
N TYR A 137 -4.89 23.52 -3.18
CA TYR A 137 -4.37 22.27 -2.60
C TYR A 137 -2.98 22.38 -1.94
N GLY A 138 -2.09 23.22 -2.46
CA GLY A 138 -0.77 23.47 -1.85
C GLY A 138 -0.84 24.14 -0.48
N ASP A 139 -1.72 25.13 -0.33
CA ASP A 139 -1.95 25.82 0.95
C ASP A 139 -2.64 24.91 1.96
N PHE A 140 -3.55 24.04 1.48
CA PHE A 140 -4.17 23.02 2.32
C PHE A 140 -3.11 22.14 2.99
N VAL A 141 -2.14 21.63 2.23
CA VAL A 141 -1.05 20.80 2.77
C VAL A 141 -0.23 21.57 3.80
N GLN A 142 0.19 22.81 3.47
CA GLN A 142 1.01 23.62 4.38
C GLN A 142 0.29 23.98 5.68
N GLN A 143 -1.02 24.26 5.64
CA GLN A 143 -1.81 24.62 6.81
C GLN A 143 -2.13 23.43 7.72
N ASN A 144 -2.17 22.22 7.14
CA ASN A 144 -2.57 21.01 7.84
C ASN A 144 -1.40 20.13 8.30
N ILE A 145 -0.19 20.31 7.76
CA ILE A 145 0.95 19.44 8.10
C ILE A 145 1.28 19.43 9.60
N GLN A 146 1.08 20.54 10.31
CA GLN A 146 1.28 20.61 11.76
C GLN A 146 0.27 19.77 12.55
N SER A 147 -0.89 19.47 11.96
CA SER A 147 -1.92 18.60 12.53
C SER A 147 -1.67 17.11 12.24
N ILE A 148 -0.74 16.77 11.32
CA ILE A 148 -0.32 15.40 10.97
C ILE A 148 0.82 14.95 11.91
N GLY A 149 0.71 15.29 13.20
CA GLY A 149 1.73 14.97 14.20
C GLY A 149 1.48 13.61 14.80
N TYR A 150 2.36 12.63 14.54
CA TYR A 150 3.04 11.75 15.51
C TYR A 150 3.74 10.57 14.81
N GLY A 151 3.26 10.14 13.63
CA GLY A 151 3.76 8.97 12.90
C GLY A 151 4.84 9.24 11.86
N PHE A 152 5.89 10.03 12.14
CA PHE A 152 6.87 10.49 11.13
C PHE A 152 7.50 9.39 10.24
N ALA A 153 7.43 8.12 10.68
CA ALA A 153 8.02 6.97 10.01
C ALA A 153 7.00 5.96 9.46
N GLU A 154 5.71 6.29 9.45
CA GLU A 154 4.66 5.42 8.94
C GLU A 154 4.29 5.74 7.48
N PHE A 155 4.20 4.69 6.67
CA PHE A 155 3.66 4.74 5.32
C PHE A 155 3.07 3.37 4.96
N GLY A 156 1.77 3.36 4.67
CA GLY A 156 1.00 2.16 4.32
C GLY A 156 -0.45 2.53 4.02
N TRP A 157 -1.34 1.54 4.02
CA TRP A 157 -2.76 1.77 3.71
C TRP A 157 -3.47 2.66 4.75
N ALA A 158 -3.05 2.62 6.02
CA ALA A 158 -3.60 3.46 7.09
C ALA A 158 -2.93 4.84 7.15
N ASN A 159 -1.62 4.85 7.41
CA ASN A 159 -0.83 6.07 7.69
C ASN A 159 -0.01 6.55 6.49
N LYS A 160 -0.03 7.86 6.23
CA LYS A 160 0.54 8.50 5.02
C LYS A 160 1.66 9.49 5.37
N ASP A 161 2.04 9.57 6.65
CA ASP A 161 2.92 10.58 7.24
C ASP A 161 4.28 10.69 6.52
N ALA A 162 5.03 9.60 6.43
CA ALA A 162 6.33 9.60 5.77
C ALA A 162 6.19 9.84 4.25
N GLY A 163 5.12 9.31 3.65
CA GLY A 163 4.81 9.51 2.23
C GLY A 163 4.56 10.97 1.87
N ILE A 164 3.77 11.71 2.67
CA ILE A 164 3.50 13.14 2.47
C ILE A 164 4.80 13.94 2.58
N ASN A 165 5.61 13.68 3.60
CA ASN A 165 6.89 14.38 3.80
C ASN A 165 7.87 14.14 2.64
N VAL A 166 7.98 12.89 2.16
CA VAL A 166 8.80 12.55 0.99
C VAL A 166 8.25 13.22 -0.26
N LEU A 167 6.94 13.12 -0.53
CA LEU A 167 6.32 13.68 -1.74
C LEU A 167 6.52 15.20 -1.83
N VAL A 168 6.17 15.94 -0.78
CA VAL A 168 6.28 17.41 -0.78
C VAL A 168 7.73 17.87 -0.86
N SER A 169 8.67 17.09 -0.30
CA SER A 169 10.09 17.39 -0.38
C SER A 169 10.57 17.58 -1.83
N GLN A 170 9.96 16.91 -2.82
CA GLN A 170 10.27 17.12 -4.23
C GLN A 170 10.26 18.60 -4.63
N TRP A 171 9.30 19.37 -4.11
CA TRP A 171 9.08 20.76 -4.50
C TRP A 171 9.90 21.75 -3.67
N VAL A 172 10.23 21.40 -2.43
CA VAL A 172 10.84 22.33 -1.46
C VAL A 172 12.31 22.04 -1.14
N ILE A 173 12.88 20.93 -1.62
CA ILE A 173 14.25 20.49 -1.27
C ILE A 173 15.35 21.50 -1.63
N LYS A 174 15.13 22.34 -2.65
CA LYS A 174 16.06 23.42 -3.04
C LYS A 174 15.75 24.76 -2.38
N ASP A 175 14.57 24.93 -1.78
CA ASP A 175 14.12 26.16 -1.14
C ASP A 175 14.17 26.00 0.38
N LYS A 176 15.27 26.46 0.98
CA LYS A 176 15.49 26.39 2.43
C LYS A 176 14.42 27.12 3.26
N SER A 177 13.70 28.07 2.68
CA SER A 177 12.63 28.79 3.39
C SER A 177 11.34 27.97 3.50
N LYS A 178 11.18 26.94 2.66
CA LYS A 178 10.01 26.06 2.60
C LYS A 178 10.33 24.59 2.90
N SER A 179 11.61 24.26 3.09
CA SER A 179 12.05 22.88 3.31
C SER A 179 11.53 22.31 4.63
N SER A 180 11.37 23.15 5.66
CA SER A 180 10.81 22.74 6.95
C SER A 180 9.27 22.82 6.93
N PRO A 181 8.54 21.82 7.47
CA PRO A 181 9.04 20.62 8.14
C PRO A 181 9.29 19.42 7.23
N PHE A 182 9.01 19.51 5.93
CA PHE A 182 8.93 18.35 5.03
C PHE A 182 10.26 17.61 4.84
N VAL A 183 11.32 18.33 4.46
CA VAL A 183 12.66 17.77 4.23
C VAL A 183 13.27 17.30 5.55
N ASP A 184 13.03 18.04 6.64
CA ASP A 184 13.50 17.67 7.97
C ASP A 184 12.85 16.36 8.44
N SER A 185 11.54 16.22 8.26
CA SER A 185 10.79 15.01 8.58
C SER A 185 11.18 13.82 7.70
N ALA A 186 11.38 14.06 6.39
CA ALA A 186 11.86 13.02 5.47
C ALA A 186 13.29 12.56 5.82
N ASN A 187 14.18 13.47 6.20
CA ASN A 187 15.51 13.14 6.70
C ASN A 187 15.44 12.34 8.00
N ARG A 188 14.59 12.76 8.95
CA ARG A 188 14.37 12.05 10.21
C ARG A 188 13.84 10.64 9.98
N PHE A 189 12.90 10.46 9.05
CA PHE A 189 12.42 9.14 8.63
C PHE A 189 13.56 8.28 8.07
N ILE A 190 14.34 8.77 7.08
CA ILE A 190 15.46 8.00 6.53
C ILE A 190 16.46 7.64 7.62
N CYS A 191 16.82 8.59 8.49
CA CYS A 191 17.70 8.36 9.60
C CYS A 191 17.20 7.27 10.55
N SER A 192 15.89 7.13 10.73
CA SER A 192 15.33 6.07 11.57
C SER A 192 15.37 4.67 10.94
N LEU A 193 15.68 4.56 9.64
CA LEU A 193 15.86 3.30 8.90
C LEU A 193 17.30 2.80 8.91
N LEU A 194 18.28 3.70 9.05
CA LEU A 194 19.70 3.39 8.90
C LEU A 194 20.19 2.49 10.07
N PRO A 195 20.82 1.33 9.82
CA PRO A 195 21.30 0.41 10.86
C PRO A 195 22.25 1.02 11.91
N GLN A 196 23.01 2.04 11.53
CA GLN A 196 23.97 2.75 12.37
C GLN A 196 23.37 3.91 13.18
N SER A 197 22.14 4.33 12.87
CA SER A 197 21.47 5.45 13.57
C SER A 197 21.00 5.05 14.97
N LYS A 198 21.03 5.99 15.92
CA LYS A 198 20.48 5.79 17.27
C LYS A 198 18.95 5.87 17.31
N GLN A 199 18.36 6.66 16.42
CA GLN A 199 16.91 6.71 16.25
C GLN A 199 16.49 5.54 15.38
N LYS A 200 15.51 4.75 15.82
CA LYS A 200 15.03 3.56 15.10
C LYS A 200 13.52 3.61 14.94
N SER A 201 13.05 3.37 13.72
CA SER A 201 11.64 3.06 13.42
C SER A 201 11.46 1.64 12.88
N VAL A 202 12.56 0.94 12.63
CA VAL A 202 12.61 -0.45 12.19
C VAL A 202 13.71 -1.17 12.95
N TRP A 203 13.59 -2.49 13.08
CA TRP A 203 14.72 -3.38 13.37
C TRP A 203 15.02 -4.25 12.15
N TYR A 204 16.12 -4.98 12.22
CA TYR A 204 16.54 -5.88 11.15
C TYR A 204 16.58 -7.30 11.68
N SER A 205 16.06 -8.25 10.90
CA SER A 205 16.29 -9.68 11.14
C SER A 205 17.77 -10.02 10.96
N LYS A 206 18.17 -11.25 11.33
CA LYS A 206 19.56 -11.70 11.11
C LYS A 206 19.91 -11.76 9.63
N GLY A 207 18.94 -12.07 8.78
CA GLY A 207 19.04 -12.05 7.32
C GLY A 207 18.97 -10.65 6.69
N GLY A 208 18.73 -9.59 7.47
CA GLY A 208 18.78 -8.21 7.00
C GLY A 208 17.46 -7.65 6.43
N LEU A 209 16.32 -8.29 6.69
CA LEU A 209 14.99 -7.74 6.38
C LEU A 209 14.58 -6.72 7.42
N MET A 210 14.03 -5.58 6.99
CA MET A 210 13.43 -4.57 7.86
C MET A 210 12.11 -5.05 8.46
N PHE A 211 11.94 -4.82 9.76
CA PHE A 211 10.74 -5.18 10.50
C PHE A 211 10.13 -3.99 11.25
N LYS A 212 8.79 -4.00 11.31
CA LYS A 212 7.99 -3.17 12.22
C LYS A 212 7.02 -4.06 13.02
N PRO A 213 6.44 -3.56 14.12
CA PRO A 213 5.49 -4.35 14.91
C PRO A 213 4.24 -4.67 14.11
N GLY A 214 3.74 -5.90 14.23
CA GLY A 214 2.52 -6.35 13.55
C GLY A 214 2.73 -7.62 12.71
N GLY A 215 1.66 -8.04 12.02
CA GLY A 215 1.71 -9.12 11.02
C GLY A 215 2.00 -8.60 9.61
N SER A 216 2.18 -9.52 8.66
CA SER A 216 2.34 -9.21 7.23
C SER A 216 3.46 -8.19 6.96
N ASN A 217 4.63 -8.43 7.55
CA ASN A 217 5.72 -7.45 7.64
C ASN A 217 6.24 -6.96 6.27
N LEU A 218 6.14 -7.76 5.20
CA LEU A 218 6.59 -7.33 3.87
C LEU A 218 5.82 -6.11 3.34
N GLN A 219 4.66 -5.77 3.89
CA GLN A 219 3.99 -4.48 3.61
C GLN A 219 4.88 -3.28 3.94
N HIS A 220 5.67 -3.38 5.02
CA HIS A 220 6.57 -2.32 5.45
C HIS A 220 7.85 -2.32 4.62
N ALA A 221 8.45 -3.50 4.40
CA ALA A 221 9.68 -3.60 3.61
C ALA A 221 9.50 -3.05 2.18
N THR A 222 8.37 -3.36 1.54
CA THR A 222 8.02 -2.88 0.20
C THR A 222 7.75 -1.37 0.19
N SER A 223 6.89 -0.87 1.10
CA SER A 223 6.54 0.56 1.22
C SER A 223 7.74 1.44 1.55
N ILE A 224 8.58 1.02 2.50
CA ILE A 224 9.78 1.77 2.91
C ILE A 224 10.81 1.77 1.78
N SER A 225 11.03 0.63 1.11
CA SER A 225 11.94 0.56 -0.05
C SER A 225 11.52 1.49 -1.17
N PHE A 226 10.21 1.58 -1.44
CA PHE A 226 9.66 2.53 -2.39
C PHE A 226 9.96 3.98 -1.99
N LEU A 227 9.66 4.39 -0.75
CA LEU A 227 9.95 5.75 -0.29
C LEU A 227 11.45 6.08 -0.28
N MET A 228 12.31 5.13 0.09
CA MET A 228 13.77 5.32 0.05
C MET A 228 14.24 5.64 -1.37
N ILE A 229 13.75 4.91 -2.38
CA ILE A 229 14.09 5.13 -3.79
C ILE A 229 13.60 6.50 -4.27
N VAL A 230 12.36 6.86 -3.96
CA VAL A 230 11.75 8.14 -4.34
C VAL A 230 12.55 9.30 -3.74
N TYR A 231 12.81 9.25 -2.44
CA TYR A 231 13.52 10.32 -1.74
C TYR A 231 15.00 10.41 -2.16
N ALA A 232 15.67 9.26 -2.36
CA ALA A 232 17.02 9.23 -2.92
C ALA A 232 17.09 9.89 -4.30
N SER A 233 16.06 9.71 -5.14
CA SER A 233 15.98 10.37 -6.44
C SER A 233 15.88 11.89 -6.30
N TYR A 234 15.09 12.40 -5.35
CA TYR A 234 14.99 13.85 -5.07
C TYR A 234 16.30 14.43 -4.56
N LEU A 235 16.93 13.74 -3.60
CA LEU A 235 18.25 14.11 -3.06
C LEU A 235 19.31 14.17 -4.16
N ARG A 236 19.35 13.16 -5.04
CA ARG A 236 20.27 13.12 -6.18
C ARG A 236 20.05 14.31 -7.12
N SER A 237 18.81 14.58 -7.51
CA SER A 237 18.46 15.75 -8.35
C SER A 237 18.75 17.10 -7.69
N ALA A 238 18.84 17.14 -6.36
CA ALA A 238 19.21 18.31 -5.58
C ALA A 238 20.72 18.41 -5.28
N GLY A 239 21.52 17.38 -5.58
CA GLY A 239 22.92 17.30 -5.17
C GLY A 239 23.10 17.24 -3.64
N GLN A 240 22.14 16.62 -2.95
CA GLN A 240 22.07 16.55 -1.49
C GLN A 240 22.20 15.10 -0.99
N GLN A 241 22.42 14.96 0.32
CA GLN A 241 22.44 13.70 1.04
C GLN A 241 21.71 13.87 2.39
N VAL A 242 21.33 12.76 3.01
CA VAL A 242 20.76 12.80 4.37
C VAL A 242 21.88 12.91 5.38
N ASN A 243 21.75 13.87 6.30
CA ASN A 243 22.60 13.97 7.48
C ASN A 243 21.70 13.85 8.71
N CYS A 244 21.96 12.86 9.56
CA CYS A 244 21.18 12.65 10.79
C CYS A 244 21.54 13.70 11.86
N GLU A 245 20.69 13.85 12.88
CA GLU A 245 20.71 14.99 13.81
C GLU A 245 22.09 15.26 14.47
N ASP A 246 22.83 14.20 14.87
CA ASP A 246 24.16 14.34 15.46
C ASP A 246 25.31 14.38 14.44
N LYS A 247 24.99 14.37 13.13
CA LYS A 247 25.89 14.27 11.98
C LYS A 247 26.90 13.11 12.04
N SER A 248 26.74 12.18 12.99
CA SER A 248 27.57 10.97 13.08
C SER A 248 27.21 9.96 12.00
N VAL A 249 25.97 10.04 11.50
CA VAL A 249 25.42 9.20 10.46
C VAL A 249 24.97 10.06 9.30
N SER A 250 25.37 9.67 8.09
CA SER A 250 24.86 10.22 6.85
C SER A 250 24.58 9.08 5.86
N ALA A 251 23.74 9.35 4.87
CA ALA A 251 23.47 8.42 3.79
C ALA A 251 23.38 9.18 2.45
N THR A 252 24.18 8.75 1.49
CA THR A 252 24.11 9.22 0.11
C THR A 252 22.88 8.60 -0.59
N PRO A 253 22.38 9.21 -1.68
CA PRO A 253 21.33 8.60 -2.50
C PRO A 253 21.64 7.14 -2.89
N ASP A 254 22.89 6.83 -3.24
CA ASP A 254 23.30 5.48 -3.66
C ASP A 254 23.24 4.47 -2.52
N GLN A 255 23.57 4.89 -1.29
CA GLN A 255 23.44 4.04 -0.10
C GLN A 255 21.97 3.73 0.20
N LEU A 256 21.06 4.72 0.05
CA LEU A 256 19.63 4.50 0.22
C LEU A 256 19.06 3.56 -0.84
N ILE A 257 19.47 3.71 -2.10
CA ILE A 257 19.08 2.82 -3.19
C ILE A 257 19.62 1.40 -2.97
N THR A 258 20.85 1.27 -2.45
CA THR A 258 21.45 -0.03 -2.11
C THR A 258 20.69 -0.71 -0.98
N LEU A 259 20.26 0.04 0.04
CA LEU A 259 19.43 -0.49 1.12
C LEU A 259 18.05 -0.93 0.61
N ALA A 260 17.39 -0.15 -0.25
CA ALA A 260 16.14 -0.56 -0.90
C ALA A 260 16.31 -1.81 -1.77
N ARG A 261 17.44 -1.92 -2.46
CA ARG A 261 17.78 -3.11 -3.26
C ARG A 261 17.95 -4.34 -2.38
N SER A 262 18.63 -4.23 -1.23
CA SER A 262 18.81 -5.40 -0.35
C SER A 262 17.48 -5.97 0.15
N GLN A 263 16.49 -5.13 0.40
CA GLN A 263 15.14 -5.60 0.76
C GLN A 263 14.43 -6.26 -0.41
N THR A 264 14.59 -5.71 -1.62
CA THR A 264 14.04 -6.29 -2.85
C THR A 264 14.64 -7.67 -3.11
N ASP A 265 15.97 -7.77 -3.00
CA ASP A 265 16.71 -9.01 -3.17
C ASP A 265 16.33 -10.03 -2.08
N TYR A 266 16.15 -9.59 -0.83
CA TYR A 266 15.65 -10.45 0.24
C TYR A 266 14.27 -11.02 -0.10
N ILE A 267 13.32 -10.17 -0.54
CA ILE A 267 11.97 -10.61 -0.96
C ILE A 267 12.05 -11.62 -2.11
N LEU A 268 12.98 -11.44 -3.04
CA LEU A 268 13.13 -12.28 -4.23
C LEU A 268 14.01 -13.52 -4.03
N GLY A 269 14.59 -13.72 -2.84
CA GLY A 269 15.25 -14.98 -2.47
C GLY A 269 16.66 -14.88 -1.88
N GLN A 270 17.27 -13.69 -1.82
CA GLN A 270 18.55 -13.47 -1.12
C GLN A 270 18.33 -13.36 0.40
N ASN A 271 17.85 -14.43 1.00
CA ASN A 271 17.57 -14.54 2.43
C ASN A 271 18.05 -15.89 2.98
N PRO A 272 18.07 -16.09 4.31
CA PRO A 272 18.58 -17.32 4.92
C PRO A 272 17.89 -18.61 4.44
N LEU A 273 16.65 -18.53 3.93
CA LEU A 273 15.91 -19.68 3.42
C LEU A 273 16.11 -19.92 1.92
N GLY A 274 16.78 -19.02 1.20
CA GLY A 274 16.90 -19.07 -0.26
C GLY A 274 15.53 -19.11 -0.96
N MET A 275 14.51 -18.49 -0.37
CA MET A 275 13.11 -18.59 -0.77
C MET A 275 12.59 -17.23 -1.25
N SER A 276 12.04 -17.15 -2.44
CA SER A 276 11.29 -15.97 -2.85
C SER A 276 9.97 -15.90 -2.08
N TYR A 277 9.65 -14.73 -1.54
CA TYR A 277 8.33 -14.44 -0.97
C TYR A 277 7.35 -13.87 -2.00
N MET A 278 7.77 -13.78 -3.28
CA MET A 278 6.90 -13.56 -4.42
C MET A 278 6.51 -14.91 -5.03
N VAL A 279 5.22 -15.25 -4.97
CA VAL A 279 4.69 -16.51 -5.48
C VAL A 279 4.97 -16.66 -6.97
N GLY A 280 5.47 -17.83 -7.38
CA GLY A 280 5.82 -18.13 -8.77
C GLY A 280 7.14 -17.55 -9.25
N TYR A 281 7.92 -16.86 -8.40
CA TYR A 281 9.24 -16.35 -8.75
C TYR A 281 10.37 -17.21 -8.16
N GLY A 282 11.38 -17.52 -8.98
CA GLY A 282 12.52 -18.34 -8.58
C GLY A 282 12.18 -19.82 -8.39
N ASN A 283 13.13 -20.60 -7.86
CA ASN A 283 13.00 -22.06 -7.72
C ASN A 283 12.31 -22.51 -6.42
N LYS A 284 12.14 -21.60 -5.45
CA LYS A 284 11.56 -21.89 -4.14
C LYS A 284 10.72 -20.71 -3.69
N PHE A 285 9.41 -20.91 -3.56
CA PHE A 285 8.44 -19.90 -3.16
C PHE A 285 7.29 -20.52 -2.35
N PRO A 286 6.49 -19.74 -1.61
CA PRO A 286 5.31 -20.22 -0.87
C PRO A 286 4.30 -20.92 -1.77
N GLN A 287 3.88 -22.11 -1.38
CA GLN A 287 2.94 -22.93 -2.14
C GLN A 287 1.58 -23.08 -1.45
N LYS A 288 1.46 -22.68 -0.18
CA LYS A 288 0.23 -22.79 0.62
C LYS A 288 -0.13 -21.43 1.20
N ILE A 289 -0.53 -20.52 0.32
CA ILE A 289 -0.89 -19.14 0.70
C ILE A 289 -2.35 -19.06 1.17
N HIS A 290 -2.64 -18.11 2.07
CA HIS A 290 -3.99 -17.83 2.54
C HIS A 290 -4.78 -17.04 1.48
N HIS A 291 -5.26 -17.71 0.43
CA HIS A 291 -5.98 -17.06 -0.66
C HIS A 291 -7.02 -18.00 -1.31
N ARG A 292 -8.31 -17.67 -1.21
CA ARG A 292 -9.44 -18.50 -1.70
C ARG A 292 -9.26 -18.98 -3.15
N GLY A 293 -9.03 -18.05 -4.07
CA GLY A 293 -8.85 -18.38 -5.49
C GLY A 293 -7.58 -19.18 -5.80
N SER A 294 -6.59 -19.19 -4.91
CA SER A 294 -5.38 -20.02 -5.05
C SER A 294 -5.64 -21.43 -4.54
N THR A 295 -6.31 -21.54 -3.39
CA THR A 295 -6.61 -22.81 -2.69
C THR A 295 -7.69 -23.65 -3.39
N LEU A 296 -8.61 -23.04 -4.14
CA LEU A 296 -9.76 -23.73 -4.75
C LEU A 296 -9.51 -24.07 -6.23
N PRO A 297 -9.95 -25.23 -6.74
CA PRO A 297 -9.79 -25.58 -8.15
C PRO A 297 -10.55 -24.60 -9.05
N SER A 298 -9.95 -24.20 -10.17
CA SER A 298 -10.60 -23.30 -11.13
C SER A 298 -11.86 -23.91 -11.75
N LEU A 299 -12.71 -23.08 -12.35
CA LEU A 299 -13.90 -23.53 -13.09
C LEU A 299 -13.57 -24.52 -14.23
N SER A 300 -12.38 -24.43 -14.83
CA SER A 300 -11.97 -25.35 -15.89
C SER A 300 -11.68 -26.77 -15.36
N ILE A 301 -11.30 -26.90 -14.09
CA ILE A 301 -10.99 -28.19 -13.45
C ILE A 301 -12.22 -28.72 -12.71
N HIS A 302 -12.98 -27.85 -12.03
CA HIS A 302 -14.18 -28.19 -11.27
C HIS A 302 -15.34 -27.26 -11.69
N PRO A 303 -16.09 -27.56 -12.76
CA PRO A 303 -17.11 -26.65 -13.29
C PRO A 303 -18.36 -26.52 -12.42
N GLN A 304 -18.59 -27.45 -11.50
CA GLN A 304 -19.70 -27.37 -10.55
C GLN A 304 -19.43 -26.28 -9.51
N LYS A 305 -20.49 -25.64 -9.02
CA LYS A 305 -20.44 -24.67 -7.92
C LYS A 305 -19.81 -25.31 -6.67
N ILE A 306 -18.97 -24.57 -5.97
CA ILE A 306 -18.47 -24.91 -4.63
C ILE A 306 -19.28 -24.06 -3.65
N GLU A 307 -20.15 -24.70 -2.86
CA GLU A 307 -21.02 -23.97 -1.93
C GLU A 307 -20.21 -23.36 -0.77
N CYS A 308 -20.76 -22.31 -0.15
CA CYS A 308 -20.15 -21.69 1.03
C CYS A 308 -19.83 -22.75 2.10
N GLY A 309 -18.54 -22.87 2.40
CA GLY A 309 -18.02 -23.78 3.42
C GLY A 309 -17.53 -25.13 2.88
N GLU A 310 -17.98 -25.58 1.70
CA GLU A 310 -17.43 -26.79 1.07
C GLU A 310 -15.96 -26.63 0.71
N GLY A 311 -15.55 -25.40 0.38
CA GLY A 311 -14.17 -25.08 0.08
C GLY A 311 -13.21 -25.29 1.25
N TYR A 312 -13.68 -25.40 2.49
CA TYR A 312 -12.83 -25.74 3.63
C TYR A 312 -12.18 -27.12 3.51
N ASN A 313 -12.73 -28.02 2.69
CA ASN A 313 -12.09 -29.31 2.40
C ASN A 313 -10.77 -29.12 1.65
N TYR A 314 -10.72 -28.16 0.71
CA TYR A 314 -9.48 -27.75 0.04
C TYR A 314 -8.57 -26.96 1.00
N PHE A 315 -9.16 -26.15 1.88
CA PHE A 315 -8.40 -25.39 2.87
C PHE A 315 -7.63 -26.29 3.87
N LYS A 316 -8.09 -27.51 4.09
CA LYS A 316 -7.44 -28.45 5.02
C LYS A 316 -6.33 -29.28 4.39
N LEU A 317 -6.16 -29.20 3.06
CA LEU A 317 -5.15 -29.98 2.37
C LEU A 317 -3.75 -29.51 2.75
N THR A 318 -2.83 -30.47 2.87
CA THR A 318 -1.40 -30.20 3.12
C THR A 318 -0.60 -30.08 1.84
N THR A 319 -1.23 -30.33 0.70
CA THR A 319 -0.65 -30.17 -0.65
C THR A 319 -0.57 -28.70 -1.03
N PRO A 320 0.28 -28.34 -2.01
CA PRO A 320 0.26 -27.02 -2.64
C PRO A 320 -1.14 -26.58 -3.08
N ASN A 321 -1.40 -25.28 -3.03
CA ASN A 321 -2.58 -24.68 -3.62
C ASN A 321 -2.66 -25.02 -5.12
N PRO A 322 -3.83 -25.42 -5.66
CA PRO A 322 -3.97 -25.86 -7.04
C PRO A 322 -3.68 -24.76 -8.07
N ASN A 323 -3.90 -23.48 -7.74
CA ASN A 323 -3.59 -22.36 -8.63
C ASN A 323 -2.43 -21.53 -8.05
N ILE A 324 -1.35 -21.40 -8.83
CA ILE A 324 -0.23 -20.52 -8.48
C ILE A 324 -0.66 -19.07 -8.70
N LEU A 325 -0.69 -18.28 -7.63
CA LEU A 325 -1.01 -16.85 -7.68
C LEU A 325 0.25 -16.04 -8.06
N THR A 326 0.69 -16.20 -9.31
CA THR A 326 1.96 -15.62 -9.79
C THR A 326 2.06 -14.12 -9.52
N GLY A 327 3.16 -13.70 -8.93
CA GLY A 327 3.49 -12.30 -8.65
C GLY A 327 2.96 -11.77 -7.32
N SER A 328 2.10 -12.50 -6.60
CA SER A 328 1.65 -12.06 -5.28
C SER A 328 2.79 -12.14 -4.26
N VAL A 329 2.99 -11.06 -3.50
CA VAL A 329 3.93 -11.05 -2.38
C VAL A 329 3.16 -11.34 -1.10
N VAL A 330 3.57 -12.37 -0.37
CA VAL A 330 2.94 -12.78 0.89
C VAL A 330 3.36 -11.88 2.05
N GLY A 331 2.76 -12.05 3.23
CA GLY A 331 3.15 -11.34 4.46
C GLY A 331 4.62 -11.49 4.86
N GLY A 332 5.25 -12.63 4.53
CA GLY A 332 6.68 -12.88 4.67
C GLY A 332 7.10 -13.55 5.98
N PRO A 333 8.41 -13.63 6.26
CA PRO A 333 8.92 -14.40 7.41
C PRO A 333 8.67 -13.69 8.75
N ALA A 334 8.86 -14.45 9.83
CA ALA A 334 9.01 -13.90 11.18
C ALA A 334 10.35 -13.14 11.32
N ASP A 335 10.49 -12.43 12.44
CA ASP A 335 11.65 -11.58 12.77
C ASP A 335 12.96 -12.36 12.93
N ASP A 336 12.89 -13.67 13.13
CA ASP A 336 14.02 -14.61 13.15
C ASP A 336 14.34 -15.22 11.76
N ASP A 337 13.76 -14.67 10.69
CA ASP A 337 13.86 -15.15 9.30
C ASP A 337 13.16 -16.49 9.03
N SER A 338 12.40 -17.05 9.99
CA SER A 338 11.65 -18.28 9.77
C SER A 338 10.35 -18.04 8.99
N PHE A 339 10.00 -18.98 8.10
CA PHE A 339 8.76 -18.94 7.33
C PHE A 339 8.07 -20.29 7.37
N LEU A 340 6.80 -20.29 7.80
CA LEU A 340 5.93 -21.45 7.78
C LEU A 340 4.98 -21.34 6.58
N ASP A 341 5.27 -22.11 5.52
CA ASP A 341 4.43 -22.20 4.33
C ASP A 341 3.12 -22.95 4.66
N SER A 342 2.14 -22.21 5.16
CA SER A 342 0.85 -22.72 5.61
C SER A 342 -0.21 -21.63 5.53
N GLN A 343 -1.31 -21.94 4.88
CA GLN A 343 -2.48 -21.06 4.78
C GLN A 343 -3.16 -20.78 6.12
N TYR A 344 -2.83 -21.53 7.18
CA TYR A 344 -3.27 -21.23 8.54
C TYR A 344 -2.47 -20.10 9.18
N ASN A 345 -1.25 -19.84 8.69
CA ASN A 345 -0.42 -18.74 9.17
C ASN A 345 -0.70 -17.48 8.36
N ILE A 346 -1.84 -16.85 8.63
CA ILE A 346 -2.36 -15.68 7.90
C ILE A 346 -1.29 -14.59 7.79
N SER A 347 -0.67 -14.22 8.91
CA SER A 347 0.34 -13.15 8.99
C SER A 347 1.55 -13.34 8.07
N GLN A 348 1.92 -14.59 7.74
CA GLN A 348 3.05 -14.86 6.85
C GLN A 348 2.61 -15.19 5.42
N SER A 349 1.46 -15.84 5.27
CA SER A 349 1.04 -16.47 4.02
C SER A 349 -0.02 -15.70 3.23
N GLU A 350 -0.65 -14.68 3.82
CA GLU A 350 -1.66 -13.86 3.16
C GLU A 350 -0.99 -12.83 2.23
N PRO A 351 -1.30 -12.85 0.92
CA PRO A 351 -0.99 -11.73 0.04
C PRO A 351 -2.07 -10.65 0.14
N THR A 352 -1.69 -9.39 0.05
CA THR A 352 -2.63 -8.28 -0.03
C THR A 352 -2.22 -7.28 -1.11
N THR A 353 -3.20 -6.54 -1.62
CA THR A 353 -2.98 -5.53 -2.67
C THR A 353 -1.97 -4.47 -2.23
N TYR A 354 -2.00 -4.07 -0.96
CA TYR A 354 -1.13 -3.02 -0.42
C TYR A 354 0.32 -3.47 -0.21
N ILE A 355 0.64 -4.78 -0.17
CA ILE A 355 2.03 -5.26 -0.20
C ILE A 355 2.60 -5.12 -1.61
N ASN A 356 1.84 -5.53 -2.61
CA ASN A 356 2.26 -5.49 -4.02
C ASN A 356 2.33 -4.06 -4.58
N ALA A 357 1.42 -3.17 -4.18
CA ALA A 357 1.30 -1.82 -4.73
C ALA A 357 2.64 -1.01 -4.73
N PRO A 358 3.33 -0.83 -3.59
CA PRO A 358 4.63 -0.16 -3.57
C PRO A 358 5.73 -1.01 -4.24
N PHE A 359 5.66 -2.33 -4.16
CA PHE A 359 6.69 -3.22 -4.71
C PHE A 359 6.78 -3.15 -6.23
N VAL A 360 5.64 -3.00 -6.94
CA VAL A 360 5.64 -2.76 -8.38
C VAL A 360 6.44 -1.51 -8.75
N GLY A 361 6.33 -0.43 -7.97
CA GLY A 361 7.13 0.79 -8.15
C GLY A 361 8.63 0.57 -7.90
N VAL A 362 8.99 -0.23 -6.89
CA VAL A 362 10.38 -0.63 -6.61
C VAL A 362 10.96 -1.43 -7.79
N LEU A 363 10.24 -2.43 -8.28
CA LEU A 363 10.65 -3.24 -9.42
C LEU A 363 10.77 -2.39 -10.69
N ALA A 364 9.82 -1.48 -10.95
CA ALA A 364 9.89 -0.57 -12.08
C ALA A 364 11.14 0.33 -12.04
N TYR A 365 11.58 0.76 -10.86
CA TYR A 365 12.82 1.52 -10.71
C TYR A 365 14.06 0.68 -11.06
N PHE A 366 14.12 -0.57 -10.58
CA PHE A 366 15.27 -1.45 -10.80
C PHE A 366 15.28 -2.15 -12.17
N ASN A 367 14.14 -2.17 -12.87
CA ASN A 367 13.99 -2.68 -14.24
C ASN A 367 14.31 -1.63 -15.32
N LYS A 368 14.90 -0.49 -14.94
CA LYS A 368 15.40 0.49 -15.91
C LYS A 368 16.65 -0.07 -16.60
N PRO A 369 16.71 -0.06 -17.94
CA PRO A 369 17.86 -0.55 -18.70
C PRO A 369 19.13 0.25 -18.42
#